data_AF-A0A9E3S6A0-F1
#
_entry.id   AF-A0A9E3S6A0-F1
#
_cell.length_a   1.000
_cell.length_b   1.000
_cell.length_c   1.000
_cell.angle_alpha   90.00
_cell.angle_beta   90.00
_cell.angle_gamma   90.00
#
_symmetry.space_group_name_H-M   'P 1'
#
loop_
_entity.id
_entity.type
_entity.pdbx_description
1 polymer ?
#
loop_
_entity_poly.entity_id
_entity_poly.type
_entity_poly.pdbx_seq_one_letter_code
_entity_poly.pdbx_strand_id
1 'polypeptide(L)'
;MRKSRLYLSLSIMSMIAAVVLGVAQGACGRGLGAVCGERSFQRNSVYAAFEARDFASMSRHAEALIADGDALNGHRLQAYALRGQGRLDEAIVAYHESMLRESGREVPAPVLVDAYVGLADCFNRMGLKDRARDWIDRAQQDATDQLKQRCDDGAHYQLACVLSVRSGIETGETSEILRAFAIKHLQLAIEAGFDSWEHMLADLDLDPLRSEARFQALFPH
;
A
#
# COMPACT_ATOMS: atom_id res chain seq x y z
N MET A 1 24.47 -2.26 -62.19
CA MET A 1 24.50 -3.74 -62.35
C MET A 1 24.17 -4.34 -60.99
N ARG A 2 22.89 -4.64 -60.68
CA ARG A 2 22.22 -5.96 -60.78
C ARG A 2 22.98 -7.14 -60.16
N LYS A 3 22.45 -7.65 -59.04
CA LYS A 3 21.98 -9.04 -58.74
C LYS A 3 21.96 -9.19 -57.20
N SER A 4 20.85 -9.24 -56.46
CA SER A 4 19.68 -10.13 -56.52
C SER A 4 20.02 -11.61 -56.39
N ARG A 5 19.72 -12.21 -55.23
CA ARG A 5 19.20 -13.58 -54.99
C ARG A 5 18.80 -13.71 -53.51
N LEU A 6 17.50 -13.81 -53.19
CA LEU A 6 16.61 -14.99 -53.21
C LEU A 6 16.93 -15.95 -52.04
N TYR A 7 16.01 -16.60 -51.32
CA TYR A 7 14.56 -16.57 -51.05
C TYR A 7 14.34 -17.88 -50.25
N LEU A 8 13.45 -17.92 -49.25
CA LEU A 8 12.61 -19.06 -48.79
C LEU A 8 11.99 -18.61 -47.44
N SER A 9 10.76 -18.07 -47.41
CA SER A 9 9.47 -18.76 -47.38
C SER A 9 9.25 -19.61 -46.12
N LEU A 10 8.26 -19.27 -45.30
CA LEU A 10 7.08 -20.12 -45.14
C LEU A 10 5.92 -19.34 -44.49
N SER A 11 4.83 -19.27 -45.25
CA SER A 11 3.50 -18.86 -44.83
C SER A 11 2.86 -19.93 -43.93
N ILE A 12 2.17 -19.53 -42.87
CA ILE A 12 1.05 -20.26 -42.25
C ILE A 12 0.01 -19.17 -41.88
N MET A 13 -1.00 -18.93 -42.73
CA MET A 13 -2.40 -19.40 -42.57
C MET A 13 -3.01 -18.90 -41.23
N SER A 14 -3.88 -17.90 -41.13
CA SER A 14 -5.15 -17.65 -41.83
C SER A 14 -5.94 -18.92 -42.14
N MET A 15 -6.86 -19.34 -41.26
CA MET A 15 -8.29 -19.56 -41.59
C MET A 15 -9.09 -20.38 -40.55
N ILE A 16 -10.35 -19.93 -40.34
CA ILE A 16 -11.61 -20.70 -40.10
C ILE A 16 -11.85 -21.18 -38.63
N ALA A 17 -13.01 -21.05 -37.98
CA ALA A 17 -14.42 -20.76 -38.32
C ALA A 17 -15.08 -20.09 -37.08
N ALA A 18 -15.99 -19.11 -37.11
CA ALA A 18 -17.32 -19.04 -37.71
C ALA A 18 -18.36 -20.06 -37.19
N VAL A 19 -19.45 -19.49 -36.65
CA VAL A 19 -20.81 -20.05 -36.47
C VAL A 19 -21.08 -20.87 -35.20
N VAL A 20 -21.68 -20.21 -34.19
CA VAL A 20 -22.90 -20.72 -33.54
C VAL A 20 -23.87 -19.56 -33.29
N LEU A 21 -25.07 -19.77 -33.81
CA LEU A 21 -26.32 -19.01 -33.68
C LEU A 21 -26.73 -18.68 -32.24
N GLY A 22 -27.55 -17.63 -32.07
CA GLY A 22 -28.58 -17.64 -31.02
C GLY A 22 -28.73 -16.36 -30.20
N VAL A 23 -29.33 -15.32 -30.79
CA VAL A 23 -30.06 -14.31 -30.02
C VAL A 23 -31.50 -14.80 -29.92
N ALA A 24 -31.98 -15.10 -28.69
CA ALA A 24 -33.32 -14.75 -28.18
C ALA A 24 -33.77 -15.66 -27.01
N GLN A 25 -34.23 -14.99 -25.96
CA GLN A 25 -35.28 -15.37 -25.01
C GLN A 25 -35.00 -16.46 -23.95
N GLY A 26 -34.79 -15.99 -22.72
CA GLY A 26 -35.79 -16.12 -21.65
C GLY A 26 -35.87 -17.46 -20.92
N ALA A 27 -35.30 -17.53 -19.72
CA ALA A 27 -35.90 -18.28 -18.63
C ALA A 27 -35.42 -17.74 -17.27
N CYS A 28 -36.41 -17.37 -16.47
CA CYS A 28 -36.34 -16.99 -15.08
C CYS A 28 -35.76 -18.16 -14.26
N GLY A 29 -34.72 -17.90 -13.46
CA GLY A 29 -34.12 -18.88 -12.54
C GLY A 29 -33.67 -18.20 -11.26
N ARG A 30 -34.45 -18.39 -10.20
CA ARG A 30 -34.23 -17.87 -8.85
C ARG A 30 -32.88 -18.33 -8.29
N GLY A 31 -32.28 -17.46 -7.48
CA GLY A 31 -31.33 -17.85 -6.45
C GLY A 31 -29.95 -17.26 -6.66
N LEU A 32 -29.68 -16.14 -5.99
CA LEU A 32 -28.41 -15.72 -5.36
C LEU A 32 -28.60 -14.26 -4.94
N GLY A 33 -29.49 -14.05 -3.97
CA GLY A 33 -29.44 -12.87 -3.13
C GLY A 33 -28.36 -13.09 -2.08
N ALA A 34 -27.60 -12.03 -1.80
CA ALA A 34 -26.55 -11.92 -0.77
C ALA A 34 -25.12 -12.37 -1.18
N VAL A 35 -24.42 -11.55 -1.98
CA VAL A 35 -22.94 -11.41 -1.89
C VAL A 35 -22.49 -9.94 -2.01
N CYS A 36 -23.34 -9.02 -2.48
CA CYS A 36 -22.99 -7.59 -2.59
C CYS A 36 -23.02 -6.80 -1.26
N GLY A 37 -23.52 -7.36 -0.16
CA GLY A 37 -23.64 -6.66 1.14
C GLY A 37 -22.48 -6.88 2.12
N GLU A 38 -21.80 -8.02 2.05
CA GLU A 38 -20.77 -8.38 3.05
C GLU A 38 -19.44 -7.66 2.79
N ARG A 39 -19.05 -7.44 1.53
CA ARG A 39 -17.80 -6.75 1.18
C ARG A 39 -17.79 -5.25 1.49
N SER A 40 -18.95 -4.61 1.60
CA SER A 40 -19.06 -3.20 2.05
C SER A 40 -19.07 -3.10 3.57
N PHE A 41 -19.74 -4.05 4.25
CA PHE A 41 -19.74 -4.15 5.71
C PHE A 41 -18.35 -4.46 6.28
N GLN A 42 -17.62 -5.40 5.65
CA GLN A 42 -16.25 -5.74 6.05
C GLN A 42 -15.27 -4.57 5.84
N ARG A 43 -15.38 -3.80 4.76
CA ARG A 43 -14.52 -2.61 4.53
C ARG A 43 -14.72 -1.53 5.61
N ASN A 44 -15.96 -1.27 6.00
CA ASN A 44 -16.24 -0.31 7.09
C ASN A 44 -15.68 -0.77 8.44
N SER A 45 -15.56 -2.09 8.67
CA SER A 45 -15.01 -2.62 9.93
C SER A 45 -13.49 -2.41 10.06
N VAL A 46 -12.75 -2.37 8.95
CA VAL A 46 -11.28 -2.22 8.99
C VAL A 46 -10.87 -0.79 9.27
N TYR A 47 -11.51 0.18 8.60
CA TYR A 47 -11.22 1.60 8.84
C TYR A 47 -11.51 1.97 10.30
N ALA A 48 -12.65 1.53 10.84
CA ALA A 48 -12.95 1.72 12.26
C ALA A 48 -11.88 1.07 13.17
N ALA A 49 -11.34 -0.10 12.81
CA ALA A 49 -10.25 -0.72 13.54
C ALA A 49 -8.94 0.08 13.45
N PHE A 50 -8.63 0.70 12.30
CA PHE A 50 -7.52 1.65 12.14
C PHE A 50 -7.66 2.84 13.06
N GLU A 51 -8.79 3.53 13.00
CA GLU A 51 -9.08 4.72 13.80
C GLU A 51 -8.98 4.42 15.31
N ALA A 52 -9.48 3.25 15.72
CA ALA A 52 -9.42 2.81 17.12
C ALA A 52 -8.06 2.21 17.55
N ARG A 53 -7.10 2.04 16.63
CA ARG A 53 -5.88 1.23 16.82
C ARG A 53 -6.20 -0.15 17.42
N ASP A 54 -7.32 -0.76 17.02
CA ASP A 54 -7.72 -2.11 17.42
C ASP A 54 -6.97 -3.15 16.58
N PHE A 55 -5.71 -3.37 16.94
CA PHE A 55 -4.84 -4.32 16.25
C PHE A 55 -5.37 -5.76 16.30
N ALA A 56 -6.16 -6.14 17.30
CA ALA A 56 -6.76 -7.47 17.36
C ALA A 56 -7.84 -7.65 16.27
N SER A 57 -8.68 -6.63 16.05
CA SER A 57 -9.62 -6.62 14.94
C SER A 57 -8.92 -6.60 13.59
N MET A 58 -7.83 -5.83 13.44
CA MET A 58 -7.04 -5.85 12.21
C MET A 58 -6.44 -7.23 11.93
N SER A 59 -5.90 -7.92 12.93
CA SER A 59 -5.35 -9.28 12.75
C SER A 59 -6.41 -10.26 12.25
N ARG A 60 -7.62 -10.24 12.83
CA ARG A 60 -8.72 -11.09 12.36
C ARG A 60 -9.13 -10.76 10.93
N HIS A 61 -9.14 -9.48 10.57
CA HIS A 61 -9.45 -9.08 9.20
C HIS A 61 -8.35 -9.50 8.21
N ALA A 62 -7.09 -9.39 8.61
CA ALA A 62 -5.96 -9.86 7.82
C ALA A 62 -6.06 -11.36 7.52
N GLU A 63 -6.40 -12.17 8.53
CA GLU A 63 -6.65 -13.61 8.37
C GLU A 63 -7.79 -13.89 7.37
N ALA A 64 -8.87 -13.11 7.41
CA ALA A 64 -9.97 -13.22 6.46
C ALA A 64 -9.54 -12.89 5.02
N LEU A 65 -8.77 -11.81 4.82
CA LEU A 65 -8.24 -11.45 3.49
C LEU A 65 -7.34 -12.53 2.91
N ILE A 66 -6.48 -13.13 3.73
CA ILE A 66 -5.61 -14.24 3.31
C ILE A 66 -6.47 -15.45 2.89
N ALA A 67 -7.48 -15.81 3.69
CA ALA A 67 -8.38 -16.91 3.38
C ALA A 67 -9.19 -16.70 2.10
N ASP A 68 -9.55 -15.44 1.80
CA ASP A 68 -10.28 -15.05 0.58
C ASP A 68 -9.39 -14.91 -0.66
N GLY A 69 -8.07 -15.12 -0.52
CA GLY A 69 -7.10 -15.07 -1.61
C GLY A 69 -6.57 -13.68 -1.95
N ASP A 70 -6.71 -12.70 -1.05
CA ASP A 70 -6.02 -11.41 -1.09
C ASP A 70 -4.85 -11.39 -0.09
N ALA A 71 -3.89 -12.29 -0.31
CA ALA A 71 -2.77 -12.48 0.61
C ALA A 71 -1.89 -11.24 0.73
N LEU A 72 -1.75 -10.46 -0.35
CA LEU A 72 -0.95 -9.24 -0.37
C LEU A 72 -1.49 -8.19 0.61
N ASN A 73 -2.79 -7.87 0.55
CA ASN A 73 -3.38 -6.93 1.51
C ASN A 73 -3.51 -7.54 2.90
N GLY A 74 -3.80 -8.85 2.97
CA GLY A 74 -3.89 -9.58 4.22
C GLY A 74 -2.58 -9.55 5.00
N HIS A 75 -1.46 -9.94 4.40
CA HIS A 75 -0.15 -9.90 5.04
C HIS A 75 0.30 -8.47 5.38
N ARG A 76 0.01 -7.47 4.53
CA ARG A 76 0.30 -6.07 4.85
C ARG A 76 -0.45 -5.60 6.10
N LEU A 77 -1.74 -5.88 6.19
CA LEU A 77 -2.56 -5.53 7.35
C LEU A 77 -2.13 -6.31 8.60
N GLN A 78 -1.79 -7.59 8.45
CA GLN A 78 -1.24 -8.43 9.51
C GLN A 78 0.04 -7.81 10.08
N ALA A 79 0.96 -7.41 9.20
CA ALA A 79 2.23 -6.79 9.58
C ALA A 79 2.01 -5.47 10.33
N TYR A 80 1.10 -4.63 9.85
CA TYR A 80 0.72 -3.38 10.53
C TYR A 80 0.18 -3.64 11.94
N ALA A 81 -0.72 -4.61 12.09
CA ALA A 81 -1.29 -4.99 13.38
C ALA A 81 -0.24 -5.54 14.36
N LEU A 82 0.63 -6.44 13.88
CA LEU A 82 1.73 -7.00 14.67
C LEU A 82 2.71 -5.93 15.13
N ARG A 83 3.06 -4.99 14.24
CA ARG A 83 3.91 -3.84 14.55
C ARG A 83 3.28 -2.96 15.63
N GLY A 84 1.97 -2.69 15.53
CA GLY A 84 1.20 -1.97 16.53
C GLY A 84 1.21 -2.64 17.91
N GLN A 85 1.20 -3.98 17.94
CA GLN A 85 1.33 -4.78 19.16
C GLN A 85 2.77 -4.89 19.69
N GLY A 86 3.76 -4.36 18.97
CA GLY A 86 5.18 -4.49 19.32
C GLY A 86 5.79 -5.87 19.03
N ARG A 87 5.11 -6.73 18.26
CA ARG A 87 5.60 -8.05 17.83
C ARG A 87 6.45 -7.90 16.57
N LEU A 88 7.61 -7.24 16.72
CA LEU A 88 8.40 -6.72 15.60
C LEU A 88 8.96 -7.81 14.68
N ASP A 89 9.45 -8.92 15.23
CA ASP A 89 9.97 -10.03 14.42
C ASP A 89 8.90 -10.63 13.51
N GLU A 90 7.69 -10.81 14.03
CA GLU A 90 6.56 -11.36 13.27
C GLU A 90 6.04 -10.35 12.25
N ALA A 91 6.03 -9.06 12.60
CA ALA A 91 5.70 -7.99 11.65
C ALA A 91 6.66 -7.98 10.45
N ILE A 92 7.96 -8.15 10.69
CA ILE A 92 8.97 -8.23 9.62
C ILE A 92 8.68 -9.38 8.66
N VAL A 93 8.35 -10.58 9.19
CA VAL A 93 7.97 -11.73 8.36
C VAL A 93 6.74 -11.40 7.52
N ALA A 94 5.68 -10.87 8.13
CA ALA A 94 4.44 -10.54 7.42
C ALA A 94 4.64 -9.44 6.35
N TYR A 95 5.50 -8.44 6.61
CA TYR A 95 5.86 -7.47 5.58
C TYR A 95 6.57 -8.13 4.40
N HIS A 96 7.49 -9.05 4.64
CA HIS A 96 8.14 -9.81 3.58
C HIS A 96 7.15 -10.63 2.75
N GLU A 97 6.22 -11.34 3.40
CA GLU A 97 5.16 -12.08 2.71
C GLU A 97 4.28 -11.16 1.84
N SER A 98 3.96 -9.95 2.32
CA SER A 98 3.18 -8.96 1.55
C SER A 98 3.86 -8.46 0.27
N MET A 99 5.17 -8.65 0.14
CA MET A 99 5.96 -8.25 -1.02
C MET A 99 6.21 -9.41 -1.99
N LEU A 100 5.79 -10.63 -1.65
CA LEU A 100 5.92 -11.77 -2.55
C LEU A 100 4.94 -11.64 -3.72
N ARG A 101 5.44 -11.89 -4.93
CA ARG A 101 4.63 -11.88 -6.14
C ARG A 101 3.80 -13.15 -6.21
N GLU A 102 2.48 -13.02 -6.13
CA GLU A 102 1.59 -14.14 -6.44
C GLU A 102 1.36 -14.27 -7.95
N SER A 103 1.63 -15.46 -8.50
CA SER A 103 1.16 -15.89 -9.83
C SER A 103 1.37 -14.87 -10.97
N GLY A 104 2.57 -14.27 -11.06
CA GLY A 104 2.93 -13.34 -12.13
C GLY A 104 2.31 -11.94 -12.02
N ARG A 105 1.61 -11.62 -10.92
CA ARG A 105 1.16 -10.25 -10.63
C ARG A 105 2.28 -9.45 -10.02
N GLU A 106 2.44 -8.23 -10.49
CA GLU A 106 3.34 -7.25 -9.88
C GLU A 106 2.69 -6.70 -8.61
N VAL A 107 3.50 -6.53 -7.56
CA VAL A 107 3.04 -5.90 -6.32
C VAL A 107 2.87 -4.40 -6.63
N PRO A 108 1.69 -3.81 -6.36
CA PRO A 108 1.48 -2.38 -6.60
C PRO A 108 2.52 -1.54 -5.84
N ALA A 109 3.07 -0.51 -6.50
CA ALA A 109 4.08 0.35 -5.89
C ALA A 109 3.67 0.96 -4.53
N PRO A 110 2.40 1.41 -4.32
CA PRO A 110 1.99 1.89 -3.01
C PRO A 110 2.12 0.85 -1.90
N VAL A 111 1.82 -0.42 -2.21
CA VAL A 111 1.91 -1.53 -1.25
C VAL A 111 3.37 -1.81 -0.89
N LEU A 112 4.28 -1.75 -1.87
CA LEU A 112 5.72 -1.89 -1.62
C LEU A 112 6.25 -0.80 -0.71
N VAL A 113 5.87 0.46 -0.96
CA VAL A 113 6.28 1.58 -0.11
C VAL A 113 5.78 1.41 1.32
N ASP A 114 4.51 1.07 1.52
CA ASP A 114 3.95 0.79 2.85
C ASP A 114 4.74 -0.32 3.59
N ALA A 115 5.09 -1.39 2.86
CA ALA A 115 5.86 -2.49 3.43
C ALA A 115 7.29 -2.07 3.81
N TYR A 116 7.95 -1.27 2.96
CA TYR A 116 9.30 -0.74 3.25
C TYR A 116 9.30 0.22 4.44
N VAL A 117 8.31 1.10 4.55
CA VAL A 117 8.13 2.00 5.71
C VAL A 117 7.92 1.18 6.99
N GLY A 118 7.05 0.17 6.91
CA GLY A 118 6.79 -0.77 7.99
C GLY A 118 8.04 -1.52 8.49
N LEU A 119 8.83 -2.05 7.56
CA LEU A 119 10.11 -2.71 7.85
C LEU A 119 11.11 -1.74 8.49
N ALA A 120 11.23 -0.54 7.93
CA ALA A 120 12.13 0.48 8.47
C ALA A 120 11.79 0.84 9.91
N ASP A 121 10.51 1.05 10.24
CA ASP A 121 10.06 1.30 11.61
C ASP A 121 10.36 0.11 12.54
N CYS A 122 10.07 -1.12 12.11
CA CYS A 122 10.37 -2.32 12.91
C CYS A 122 11.86 -2.40 13.24
N PHE A 123 12.75 -2.27 12.24
CA PHE A 123 14.19 -2.30 12.47
C PHE A 123 14.67 -1.13 13.34
N ASN A 124 14.10 0.06 13.18
CA ASN A 124 14.43 1.21 14.01
C ASN A 124 14.09 0.96 15.49
N ARG A 125 12.89 0.44 15.77
CA ARG A 125 12.43 0.11 17.13
C ARG A 125 13.24 -1.02 17.77
N MET A 126 13.83 -1.90 16.98
CA MET A 126 14.79 -2.91 17.43
C MET A 126 16.21 -2.36 17.64
N GLY A 127 16.46 -1.08 17.36
CA GLY A 127 17.79 -0.45 17.44
C GLY A 127 18.72 -0.77 16.26
N LEU A 128 18.21 -1.44 15.21
CA LEU A 128 18.97 -1.85 14.03
C LEU A 128 18.95 -0.74 12.96
N LYS A 129 19.53 0.42 13.29
CA LYS A 129 19.42 1.65 12.50
C LYS A 129 19.91 1.53 11.06
N ASP A 130 21.00 0.79 10.81
CA ASP A 130 21.54 0.66 9.45
C ASP A 130 20.57 -0.10 8.53
N ARG A 131 19.94 -1.17 9.04
CA ARG A 131 18.90 -1.89 8.31
C ARG A 131 17.66 -1.02 8.10
N ALA A 132 17.29 -0.22 9.09
CA ALA A 132 16.16 0.71 8.96
C ALA A 132 16.42 1.73 7.82
N ARG A 133 17.66 2.22 7.69
CA ARG A 133 18.06 3.12 6.59
C ARG A 133 17.95 2.46 5.23
N ASP A 134 18.45 1.22 5.09
CA ASP A 134 18.37 0.50 3.82
C ASP A 134 16.93 0.39 3.29
N TRP A 135 15.96 0.15 4.18
CA TRP A 135 14.55 0.05 3.82
C TRP A 135 13.90 1.42 3.57
N ILE A 136 14.18 2.42 4.41
CA ILE A 136 13.57 3.74 4.24
C ILE A 136 14.11 4.47 3.00
N ASP A 137 15.34 4.20 2.57
CA ASP A 137 15.90 4.72 1.33
C ASP A 137 15.17 4.18 0.10
N ARG A 138 14.81 2.89 0.10
CA ARG A 138 13.97 2.29 -0.95
C ARG A 138 12.57 2.90 -0.95
N ALA A 139 11.97 3.01 0.23
CA ALA A 139 10.65 3.62 0.37
C ALA A 139 10.62 5.06 -0.17
N GLN A 140 11.64 5.85 0.14
CA GLN A 140 11.72 7.24 -0.31
C GLN A 140 11.93 7.35 -1.81
N GLN A 141 12.78 6.50 -2.40
CA GLN A 141 12.97 6.48 -3.85
C GLN A 141 11.64 6.19 -4.56
N ASP A 142 10.95 5.13 -4.16
CA ASP A 142 9.71 4.69 -4.80
C ASP A 142 8.58 5.70 -4.57
N ALA A 143 8.43 6.25 -3.36
CA ALA A 143 7.43 7.28 -3.07
C ALA A 143 7.68 8.57 -3.87
N THR A 144 8.95 8.97 -4.03
CA THR A 144 9.32 10.14 -4.83
C THR A 144 9.02 9.91 -6.31
N ASP A 145 9.30 8.72 -6.83
CA ASP A 145 9.01 8.39 -8.22
C ASP A 145 7.51 8.28 -8.47
N GLN A 146 6.74 7.75 -7.52
CA GLN A 146 5.28 7.81 -7.55
C GLN A 146 4.82 9.27 -7.57
N LEU A 147 5.28 10.13 -6.69
CA LEU A 147 4.86 11.53 -6.67
C LEU A 147 5.13 12.26 -8.00
N LYS A 148 6.23 11.93 -8.69
CA LYS A 148 6.51 12.46 -10.04
C LYS A 148 5.53 11.94 -11.10
N GLN A 149 5.08 10.69 -10.98
CA GLN A 149 4.15 10.06 -11.93
C GLN A 149 2.70 10.46 -11.67
N ARG A 150 2.33 10.55 -10.39
CA ARG A 150 1.01 10.84 -9.87
C ARG A 150 1.19 11.90 -8.79
N CYS A 151 0.91 13.14 -9.14
CA CYS A 151 0.94 14.28 -8.24
C CYS A 151 -0.44 14.40 -7.55
N ASP A 152 -0.87 13.33 -6.89
CA ASP A 152 -2.15 13.22 -6.19
C ASP A 152 -1.97 13.24 -4.66
N ASP A 153 -3.10 13.31 -3.97
CA ASP A 153 -3.22 13.38 -2.52
C ASP A 153 -2.59 12.16 -1.82
N GLY A 154 -2.84 10.96 -2.36
CA GLY A 154 -2.25 9.71 -1.88
C GLY A 154 -0.73 9.65 -2.02
N ALA A 155 -0.16 10.15 -3.12
CA ALA A 155 1.29 10.20 -3.29
C ALA A 155 1.96 11.18 -2.32
N HIS A 156 1.33 12.33 -2.05
CA HIS A 156 1.81 13.26 -1.02
C HIS A 156 1.72 12.64 0.39
N TYR A 157 0.61 11.99 0.73
CA TYR A 157 0.43 11.31 2.00
C TYR A 157 1.49 10.23 2.20
N GLN A 158 1.69 9.36 1.21
CA GLN A 158 2.66 8.28 1.29
C GLN A 158 4.10 8.80 1.46
N LEU A 159 4.49 9.85 0.74
CA LEU A 159 5.81 10.47 0.94
C LEU A 159 5.95 11.09 2.34
N ALA A 160 4.87 11.65 2.90
CA ALA A 160 4.89 12.16 4.26
C ALA A 160 5.14 11.05 5.30
N CYS A 161 4.49 9.89 5.16
CA CYS A 161 4.73 8.72 6.02
C CYS A 161 6.21 8.28 5.97
N VAL A 162 6.78 8.20 4.76
CA VAL A 162 8.21 7.86 4.58
C VAL A 162 9.12 8.86 5.30
N LEU A 163 8.91 10.16 5.10
CA LEU A 163 9.73 11.21 5.70
C LEU A 163 9.57 11.26 7.23
N SER A 164 8.36 11.00 7.72
CA SER A 164 8.07 10.87 9.15
C SER A 164 8.89 9.74 9.77
N VAL A 165 8.79 8.51 9.24
CA VAL A 165 9.55 7.37 9.76
C VAL A 165 11.06 7.59 9.64
N ARG A 166 11.54 8.15 8.51
CA ARG A 166 12.96 8.50 8.35
C ARG A 166 13.43 9.48 9.41
N SER A 167 12.60 10.45 9.79
CA SER A 167 12.94 11.41 10.84
C SER A 167 13.16 10.74 12.21
N GLY A 168 12.47 9.62 12.49
CA GLY A 168 12.67 8.83 13.70
C GLY A 168 13.92 7.94 13.68
N ILE A 169 14.49 7.67 12.50
CA ILE A 169 15.74 6.92 12.32
C ILE A 169 16.95 7.86 12.49
N GLU A 170 16.89 9.02 11.84
CA GLU A 170 17.93 10.03 11.87
C GLU A 170 17.92 10.88 13.15
N THR A 171 18.98 11.65 13.37
CA THR A 171 19.17 12.46 14.59
C THR A 171 19.57 13.90 14.26
N GLY A 172 19.40 14.81 15.22
CA GLY A 172 19.84 16.20 15.11
C GLY A 172 19.09 16.98 14.02
N GLU A 173 19.80 17.87 13.35
CA GLU A 173 19.24 18.78 12.33
C GLU A 173 18.56 18.04 11.17
N THR A 174 19.15 16.92 10.71
CA THR A 174 18.56 16.10 9.64
C THR A 174 17.18 15.59 10.02
N SER A 175 17.01 15.13 11.26
CA SER A 175 15.73 14.65 11.79
C SER A 175 14.67 15.77 11.81
N GLU A 176 15.05 16.98 12.21
CA GLU A 176 14.16 18.15 12.22
C GLU A 176 13.72 18.57 10.81
N ILE A 177 14.65 18.61 9.86
CA ILE A 177 14.37 18.93 8.46
C ILE A 177 13.40 17.91 7.86
N LEU A 178 13.60 16.62 8.14
CA LEU A 178 12.70 15.56 7.68
C LEU A 178 11.29 15.69 8.26
N ARG A 179 11.14 16.00 9.56
CA ARG A 179 9.82 16.28 10.16
C ARG A 179 9.13 17.47 9.48
N ALA A 180 9.87 18.54 9.21
CA ALA A 180 9.32 19.70 8.52
C ALA A 180 8.83 19.37 7.10
N PHE A 181 9.60 18.56 6.34
CA PHE A 181 9.15 18.11 5.02
C PHE A 181 7.97 17.15 5.10
N ALA A 182 7.93 16.24 6.08
CA ALA A 182 6.80 15.34 6.27
C ALA A 182 5.50 16.14 6.50
N ILE A 183 5.52 17.11 7.42
CA ILE A 183 4.37 17.99 7.71
C ILE A 183 3.95 18.78 6.46
N LYS A 184 4.91 19.30 5.69
CA LYS A 184 4.62 19.99 4.43
C LYS A 184 3.88 19.08 3.44
N HIS A 185 4.30 17.82 3.33
CA HIS A 185 3.64 16.87 2.43
C HIS A 185 2.26 16.44 2.93
N LEU A 186 2.04 16.33 4.24
CA LEU A 186 0.69 16.15 4.79
C LEU A 186 -0.22 17.31 4.41
N GLN A 187 0.26 18.56 4.55
CA GLN A 187 -0.51 19.73 4.15
C GLN A 187 -0.85 19.70 2.65
N LEU A 188 0.10 19.33 1.79
CA LEU A 188 -0.16 19.18 0.36
C LEU A 188 -1.17 18.05 0.06
N ALA A 189 -1.13 16.94 0.80
CA ALA A 189 -2.12 15.86 0.66
C ALA A 189 -3.53 16.37 1.02
N ILE A 190 -3.65 17.09 2.14
CA ILE A 190 -4.90 17.71 2.59
C ILE A 190 -5.46 18.68 1.56
N GLU A 191 -4.62 19.60 1.05
CA GLU A 191 -4.99 20.58 0.04
C GLU A 191 -5.41 19.91 -1.28
N ALA A 192 -4.87 18.71 -1.57
CA ALA A 192 -5.23 17.89 -2.73
C ALA A 192 -6.49 17.03 -2.51
N GLY A 193 -7.08 17.03 -1.31
CA GLY A 193 -8.34 16.35 -1.00
C GLY A 193 -8.24 15.16 -0.04
N PHE A 194 -7.08 14.89 0.54
CA PHE A 194 -6.94 13.85 1.57
C PHE A 194 -7.59 14.29 2.88
N ASP A 195 -8.81 13.82 3.15
CA ASP A 195 -9.65 14.25 4.29
C ASP A 195 -9.85 13.18 5.37
N SER A 196 -9.05 12.11 5.35
CA SER A 196 -9.13 11.03 6.33
C SER A 196 -8.37 11.37 7.63
N TRP A 197 -8.92 12.31 8.41
CA TRP A 197 -8.30 12.85 9.63
C TRP A 197 -8.00 11.77 10.67
N GLU A 198 -8.98 10.90 10.92
CA GLU A 198 -8.88 9.84 11.91
C GLU A 198 -7.82 8.81 11.49
N HIS A 199 -7.68 8.54 10.19
CA HIS A 199 -6.60 7.71 9.66
C HIS A 199 -5.24 8.32 9.95
N MET A 200 -5.02 9.61 9.59
CA MET A 200 -3.75 10.29 9.87
C MET A 200 -3.43 10.35 11.36
N LEU A 201 -4.45 10.60 12.19
CA LEU A 201 -4.32 10.62 13.64
C LEU A 201 -4.10 9.22 14.22
N ALA A 202 -4.48 8.14 13.56
CA ALA A 202 -4.24 6.79 14.04
C ALA A 202 -2.98 6.15 13.46
N ASP A 203 -2.44 6.69 12.37
CA ASP A 203 -1.37 6.06 11.63
C ASP A 203 -0.07 5.99 12.45
N LEU A 204 0.48 4.78 12.54
CA LEU A 204 1.75 4.48 13.18
C LEU A 204 2.92 5.17 12.46
N ASP A 205 2.83 5.33 11.14
CA ASP A 205 3.92 5.93 10.35
C ASP A 205 4.12 7.41 10.68
N LEU A 206 3.11 8.05 11.26
CA LEU A 206 3.12 9.45 11.69
C LEU A 206 3.44 9.61 13.19
N ASP A 207 3.72 8.52 13.92
CA ASP A 207 4.12 8.56 15.34
C ASP A 207 5.26 9.57 15.62
N PRO A 208 6.34 9.65 14.79
CA PRO A 208 7.41 10.64 14.97
C PRO A 208 6.98 12.11 14.91
N LEU A 209 5.82 12.43 14.31
CA LEU A 209 5.32 13.80 14.18
C LEU A 209 4.34 14.18 15.30
N ARG A 210 3.84 13.22 16.08
CA ARG A 210 2.70 13.45 16.99
C ARG A 210 2.93 14.54 18.02
N SER A 211 4.16 14.74 18.48
CA SER A 211 4.49 15.79 19.44
C SER A 211 4.71 17.17 18.81
N GLU A 212 4.74 17.27 17.47
CA GLU A 212 4.98 18.53 16.77
C GLU A 212 3.71 19.40 16.79
N ALA A 213 3.81 20.62 17.33
CA ALA A 213 2.70 21.57 17.33
C ALA A 213 2.18 21.87 15.91
N ARG A 214 3.09 21.88 14.92
CA ARG A 214 2.75 22.07 13.50
C ARG A 214 1.95 20.91 12.92
N PHE A 215 2.18 19.68 13.38
CA PHE A 215 1.39 18.51 12.98
C PHE A 215 -0.01 18.60 13.58
N GLN A 216 -0.11 18.91 14.88
CA GLN A 216 -1.41 19.08 15.57
C GLN A 216 -2.27 20.19 14.93
N ALA A 217 -1.64 21.26 14.43
CA ALA A 217 -2.31 22.36 13.76
C ALA A 217 -2.89 22.02 12.36
N LEU A 218 -2.58 20.84 11.80
CA LEU A 218 -3.17 20.41 10.53
C LEU A 218 -4.64 19.97 10.67
N PHE A 219 -5.07 19.62 11.89
CA PHE A 219 -6.36 18.99 12.11
C PHE A 219 -7.40 20.01 12.60
N PRO A 220 -8.65 19.93 12.11
CA PRO A 220 -9.73 20.74 12.65
C PRO A 220 -9.99 20.36 14.12
N HIS A 221 -10.30 21.38 14.94
CA HIS A 221 -10.66 21.24 16.36
C HIS A 221 -12.18 21.20 16.55
#